data_AF-A0A349X0D6-F1
#
_entry.id   AF-A0A349X0D6-F1
#
_cell.length_a   1.000
_cell.length_b   1.000
_cell.length_c   1.000
_cell.angle_alpha   90.00
_cell.angle_beta   90.00
_cell.angle_gamma   90.00
#
_symmetry.space_group_name_H-M   'P 1'
#
loop_
_entity.id
_entity.type
_entity.pdbx_description
1 polymer ?
#
loop_
_entity_poly.entity_id
_entity_poly.type
_entity_poly.pdbx_seq_one_letter_code
_entity_poly.pdbx_strand_id
1 'polypeptide(L)'
;MARVIEGNPQWSATIRCAHPVCGGLNRVDGCFALIQIGLSDIKHVTDYEGDTSFWVICPSCGQKLYPEWQIGRGPLNVILSRSQNRKGII
;
A
#
# COMPACT_ATOMS: atom_id res chain seq x y z
N MET A 1 -32.68 -10.62 5.79
CA MET A 1 -32.23 -9.23 5.53
C MET A 1 -30.74 -9.16 5.81
N ALA A 2 -29.92 -8.85 4.81
CA ALA A 2 -28.48 -8.73 5.00
C ALA A 2 -28.19 -7.42 5.77
N ARG A 3 -27.50 -7.52 6.91
CA ARG A 3 -27.05 -6.34 7.65
C ARG A 3 -25.86 -5.78 6.89
N VAL A 4 -26.03 -4.60 6.28
CA VAL A 4 -24.90 -3.84 5.73
C VAL A 4 -24.08 -3.39 6.93
N ILE A 5 -22.93 -4.03 7.13
CA ILE A 5 -21.94 -3.58 8.10
C ILE A 5 -21.20 -2.43 7.41
N GLU A 6 -21.51 -1.20 7.79
CA GLU A 6 -20.76 -0.03 7.35
C GLU A 6 -19.35 -0.12 7.95
N GLY A 7 -18.41 -0.63 7.15
CA GLY A 7 -17.01 -0.71 7.53
C GLY A 7 -16.44 0.68 7.82
N ASN A 8 -15.45 0.73 8.71
CA ASN A 8 -14.72 1.95 9.07
C ASN A 8 -14.40 2.77 7.80
N PRO A 9 -14.83 4.05 7.72
CA PRO A 9 -14.68 4.87 6.52
C PRO A 9 -13.22 5.16 6.15
N GLN A 10 -12.28 4.87 7.05
CA GLN A 10 -10.84 4.97 6.80
C GLN A 10 -10.28 3.57 6.57
N TRP A 11 -9.97 3.28 5.30
CA TRP A 11 -9.22 2.09 4.95
C TRP A 11 -7.79 2.19 5.51
N SER A 12 -7.34 1.12 6.17
CA SER A 12 -5.94 0.93 6.54
C SER A 12 -5.55 -0.53 6.37
N ALA A 13 -4.26 -0.78 6.16
CA ALA A 13 -3.69 -2.12 6.13
C ALA A 13 -2.32 -2.13 6.79
N THR A 14 -1.96 -3.26 7.39
CA THR A 14 -0.60 -3.46 7.91
C THR A 14 0.20 -4.26 6.89
N ILE A 15 1.32 -3.71 6.44
CA ILE A 15 2.28 -4.40 5.57
C ILE A 15 3.63 -4.52 6.26
N ARG A 16 4.44 -5.48 5.84
CA ARG A 16 5.81 -5.67 6.32
C ARG A 16 6.80 -5.06 5.35
N CYS A 17 7.72 -4.23 5.83
CA CYS A 17 8.89 -3.86 5.05
C CYS A 17 9.74 -5.11 4.81
N ALA A 18 10.22 -5.32 3.58
CA ALA A 18 11.08 -6.45 3.23
C ALA A 18 12.32 -5.92 2.52
N HIS A 19 13.05 -5.01 3.17
CA HIS A 19 14.27 -4.42 2.62
C HIS A 19 15.49 -5.12 3.21
N PRO A 20 16.05 -6.16 2.55
CA PRO A 20 17.28 -6.77 2.98
C PRO A 20 18.46 -5.83 2.71
N VAL A 21 19.36 -5.73 3.67
CA VAL A 21 20.68 -5.13 3.53
C VAL A 21 21.69 -6.27 3.70
N CYS A 22 22.48 -6.52 2.66
CA CYS A 22 23.50 -7.57 2.72
C CYS A 22 24.62 -7.15 3.68
N GLY A 23 24.61 -7.73 4.89
CA GLY A 23 25.61 -7.49 5.95
C GLY A 23 26.82 -8.43 5.91
N GLY A 24 27.05 -9.11 4.78
CA GLY A 24 28.12 -10.12 4.61
C GLY A 24 27.60 -11.54 4.35
N LEU A 25 28.50 -12.52 4.38
CA LEU A 25 28.19 -13.95 4.17
C LEU A 25 27.24 -14.44 5.28
N ASN A 26 26.02 -14.81 4.91
CA ASN A 26 24.98 -15.43 5.74
C ASN A 26 24.29 -14.53 6.80
N ARG A 27 24.38 -13.20 6.69
CA ARG A 27 23.55 -12.28 7.49
C ARG A 27 22.67 -11.41 6.60
N VAL A 28 21.36 -11.57 6.75
CA VAL A 28 20.38 -10.61 6.24
C VAL A 28 20.08 -9.64 7.38
N ASP A 29 20.85 -8.55 7.44
CA ASP A 29 20.39 -7.37 8.15
C ASP A 29 19.33 -6.68 7.27
N GLY A 30 18.48 -5.83 7.83
CA GLY A 30 17.45 -5.16 7.02
C GLY A 30 16.30 -4.58 7.80
N CYS A 31 15.44 -3.87 7.09
CA CYS A 31 14.21 -3.32 7.66
C CYS A 31 13.06 -4.30 7.44
N PHE A 32 12.60 -4.91 8.54
CA PHE A 32 11.48 -5.85 8.59
C PHE A 32 10.29 -5.34 9.43
N ALA A 33 10.22 -4.02 9.61
CA ALA A 33 9.18 -3.36 10.39
C ALA A 33 7.78 -3.64 9.82
N LEU A 34 6.81 -3.84 10.72
CA LEU A 34 5.39 -3.78 10.39
C LEU A 34 4.95 -2.32 10.36
N ILE A 35 4.33 -1.91 9.28
CA ILE A 35 3.89 -0.54 9.06
C ILE A 35 2.40 -0.54 8.74
N GLN A 36 1.65 0.29 9.46
CA GLN A 36 0.26 0.55 9.12
C GLN A 36 0.23 1.65 8.07
N ILE A 37 -0.43 1.38 6.95
CA ILE A 37 -0.62 2.32 5.85
C ILE A 37 -2.10 2.64 5.70
N GLY A 38 -2.39 3.91 5.45
CA GLY A 38 -3.69 4.40 5.03
C GLY A 38 -3.72 4.76 3.56
N LEU A 39 -4.88 5.23 3.12
CA LEU A 39 -5.12 5.70 1.76
C LEU A 39 -4.19 6.84 1.32
N SER A 40 -3.93 7.79 2.23
CA SER A 40 -3.08 8.96 1.98
C SER A 40 -1.61 8.62 1.77
N ASP A 41 -1.17 7.46 2.28
CA ASP A 41 0.23 7.06 2.22
C ASP A 41 0.58 6.41 0.88
N ILE A 42 -0.44 5.93 0.15
CA ILE A 42 -0.31 5.22 -1.12
C ILE A 42 -0.14 6.24 -2.25
N LYS A 43 1.03 6.20 -2.88
CA LYS A 43 1.32 6.88 -4.13
C LYS A 43 1.03 5.94 -5.30
N HIS A 44 0.57 6.50 -6.41
CA HIS A 44 0.30 5.73 -7.61
C HIS A 44 0.67 6.51 -8.87
N VAL A 45 0.96 5.78 -9.93
CA VAL A 45 1.12 6.32 -11.29
C VAL A 45 0.53 5.31 -12.26
N THR A 46 -0.17 5.81 -13.27
CA THR A 46 -0.65 5.02 -14.40
C THR A 46 0.25 5.35 -15.58
N ASP A 47 0.85 4.33 -16.18
CA ASP A 47 1.69 4.50 -17.37
C ASP A 47 0.85 4.67 -18.65
N TYR A 48 1.53 4.81 -19.79
CA TYR A 48 0.90 5.00 -21.10
C TYR A 48 0.17 3.75 -21.61
N GLU A 49 0.45 2.57 -21.04
CA GLU A 49 -0.21 1.29 -21.37
C GLU A 49 -1.47 1.08 -20.51
N GLY A 50 -1.71 1.95 -19.53
CA GLY A 50 -2.83 1.88 -18.60
C GLY A 50 -2.54 1.07 -17.35
N ASP A 51 -1.30 0.61 -17.17
CA ASP A 51 -0.88 -0.15 -16.00
C ASP A 51 -0.63 0.78 -14.82
N THR A 52 -1.27 0.49 -13.69
CA THR A 52 -1.15 1.30 -12.48
C THR A 52 -0.19 0.66 -11.49
N SER A 53 0.85 1.39 -11.12
CA SER A 53 1.83 1.01 -10.11
C SER A 53 1.54 1.70 -8.78
N PHE A 54 1.66 0.96 -7.68
CA PHE A 54 1.44 1.47 -6.32
C PHE A 54 2.73 1.44 -5.50
N TRP A 55 3.00 2.49 -4.74
CA TRP A 55 4.09 2.45 -3.76
C TRP A 55 3.83 3.28 -2.51
N VAL A 56 4.49 2.88 -1.43
CA VAL A 56 4.58 3.63 -0.17
C VAL A 56 6.05 3.80 0.21
N ILE A 57 6.34 4.73 1.12
CA ILE A 57 7.69 4.89 1.67
C ILE A 57 7.69 4.31 3.08
N CYS A 58 8.61 3.40 3.36
CA CYS A 58 8.77 2.85 4.71
C CYS A 58 9.22 3.96 5.66
N PRO A 59 8.49 4.29 6.73
CA PRO A 59 8.89 5.32 7.69
C PRO A 59 10.16 4.94 8.48
N SER A 60 10.46 3.65 8.62
CA SER A 60 11.61 3.17 9.40
C SER A 60 12.94 3.25 8.65
N CYS A 61 12.95 3.06 7.32
CA CYS A 61 14.18 3.00 6.53
C CYS A 61 14.17 3.83 5.24
N GLY A 62 13.06 4.50 4.91
CA GLY A 62 12.93 5.30 3.69
C GLY A 62 12.77 4.49 2.40
N GLN A 63 12.82 3.15 2.46
CA GLN A 63 12.71 2.32 1.26
C GLN A 63 11.34 2.46 0.59
N LYS A 64 11.33 2.54 -0.74
CA LYS A 64 10.11 2.43 -1.54
C LYS A 64 9.61 0.98 -1.53
N LEU A 65 8.37 0.78 -1.09
CA LEU A 65 7.71 -0.52 -0.99
C LEU A 65 6.51 -0.59 -1.93
N TYR A 66 6.27 -1.76 -2.52
CA TYR A 66 5.15 -2.03 -3.41
C TYR A 66 4.08 -2.82 -2.64
N PRO A 67 3.03 -2.16 -2.10
CA PRO A 67 2.03 -2.81 -1.24
C PRO A 67 1.24 -3.90 -1.96
N GLU A 68 1.19 -3.86 -3.29
CA GLU A 68 0.53 -4.86 -4.14
C GLU A 68 1.03 -6.29 -3.90
N TRP A 69 2.27 -6.49 -3.46
CA TRP A 69 2.82 -7.82 -3.18
C TRP A 69 2.27 -8.46 -1.90
N GLN A 70 1.71 -7.67 -0.98
CA GLN A 70 1.16 -8.17 0.28
C GLN A 70 -0.36 -8.03 0.37
N ILE A 71 -0.92 -6.99 -0.27
CA ILE A 71 -2.37 -6.70 -0.26
C ILE A 71 -3.05 -7.24 -1.53
N GLY A 72 -2.32 -7.29 -2.65
CA GLY A 72 -2.86 -7.58 -3.97
C GLY A 72 -3.35 -6.33 -4.73
N ARG A 73 -3.27 -6.36 -6.06
CA ARG A 73 -3.72 -5.26 -6.94
C ARG A 73 -5.23 -5.02 -6.89
N GLY A 74 -6.04 -6.08 -6.83
CA GLY A 74 -7.50 -5.99 -6.84
C GLY A 74 -8.07 -5.08 -5.73
N PRO A 75 -7.74 -5.35 -4.45
CA PRO A 75 -8.15 -4.47 -3.35
C PRO A 75 -7.68 -3.02 -3.54
N LEU A 76 -6.41 -2.82 -3.92
CA LEU A 76 -5.85 -1.48 -4.13
C LEU A 76 -6.62 -0.68 -5.20
N ASN A 77 -6.98 -1.32 -6.32
CA ASN A 77 -7.77 -0.69 -7.39
C ASN A 77 -9.17 -0.29 -6.91
N VAL A 78 -9.86 -1.14 -6.15
CA VAL A 78 -11.19 -0.85 -5.59
C VAL A 78 -11.14 0.32 -4.61
N ILE A 79 -10.05 0.43 -3.86
CA ILE A 79 -9.87 1.48 -2.86
C ILE A 79 -9.58 2.83 -3.53
N LEU A 80 -8.79 2.83 -4.61
CA LEU A 80 -8.49 4.05 -5.37
C LEU A 80 -9.68 4.60 -6.13
N SER A 81 -10.50 3.73 -6.76
CA SER A 81 -11.72 4.19 -7.42
C SER A 81 -12.69 4.86 -6.43
N ARG A 82 -12.76 4.37 -5.19
CA ARG A 82 -13.49 5.03 -4.10
C ARG A 82 -12.88 6.37 -3.68
N SER A 83 -11.56 6.47 -3.64
CA SER A 83 -10.85 7.72 -3.33
C SER A 83 -11.03 8.79 -4.41
N GLN A 84 -11.08 8.39 -5.68
CA GLN A 84 -11.30 9.31 -6.81
C GLN A 84 -12.76 9.77 -6.88
N ASN A 85 -13.72 8.87 -6.66
CA ASN A 85 -15.15 9.23 -6.62
C ASN A 85 -15.50 10.24 -5.50
N ARG A 86 -14.73 10.27 -4.40
CA ARG A 86 -14.88 11.30 -3.36
C ARG A 86 -14.38 12.69 -3.78
N LYS A 87 -13.55 12.81 -4.81
CA LYS A 87 -13.09 14.12 -5.34
C LYS A 87 -14.01 14.67 -6.45
N GLY A 88 -14.91 13.86 -7.01
CA GLY A 88 -15.86 14.25 -8.07
C GLY A 88 -17.18 14.86 -7.58
N ILE A 89 -17.28 15.19 -6.29
CA ILE A 89 -18.44 15.89 -5.70
C ILE A 89 -17.94 17.23 -5.15
N ILE A 90 -17.62 18.16 -6.04
CA ILE A 90 -17.50 19.61 -5.76
C ILE A 90 -18.03 20.36 -6.97
#